data_AF-A0A8H2X2A8-F1
#
_entry.id   AF-A0A8H2X2A8-F1
#
_cell.length_a   1.000
_cell.length_b   1.000
_cell.length_c   1.000
_cell.angle_alpha   90.00
_cell.angle_beta   90.00
_cell.angle_gamma   90.00
#
_symmetry.space_group_name_H-M   'P 1'
#
loop_
_entity.id
_entity.type
_entity.pdbx_description
1 polymer ?
#
loop_
_entity_poly.entity_id
_entity_poly.type
_entity_poly.pdbx_seq_one_letter_code
_entity_poly.pdbx_strand_id
1 'polypeptide(L)'
;MHKHGVKAWFLGSGEGKFPYASIKDAVDAGYKGINMKNPPLRDDFVTPVAITGNAWAAVRFRAVDPGPIILHCHIDAHLATGMVIVLLEGAEKLTNGYVPNYYLSKNKP
;
A
#
# COMPACT_ATOMS: atom_id res chain seq x y z
N MET A 1 -6.46 6.03 0.94
CA MET A 1 -5.82 4.70 0.84
C MET A 1 -5.06 4.47 2.13
N HIS A 2 -5.33 3.37 2.81
CA HIS A 2 -4.78 3.01 4.11
C HIS A 2 -4.02 1.70 4.00
N LYS A 3 -2.79 1.65 4.50
CA LYS A 3 -1.98 0.43 4.56
C LYS A 3 -1.87 -0.06 6.00
N HIS A 4 -2.18 -1.33 6.23
CA HIS A 4 -1.97 -1.98 7.51
C HIS A 4 -0.48 -2.31 7.76
N GLY A 5 -0.15 -2.76 8.97
CA GLY A 5 1.22 -3.11 9.37
C GLY A 5 2.10 -1.87 9.52
N VAL A 6 3.23 -1.83 8.82
CA VAL A 6 4.16 -0.69 8.89
C VAL A 6 3.75 0.49 7.99
N LYS A 7 4.07 1.70 8.46
CA LYS A 7 3.91 2.95 7.70
C LYS A 7 4.67 2.90 6.37
N ALA A 8 4.18 3.65 5.39
CA ALA A 8 4.80 3.84 4.08
C ALA A 8 5.19 5.30 3.83
N TRP A 9 6.23 5.49 3.03
CA TRP A 9 6.63 6.79 2.49
C TRP A 9 5.72 7.17 1.33
N PHE A 10 5.09 8.34 1.42
CA PHE A 10 4.30 8.91 0.34
C PHE A 10 5.21 9.69 -0.60
N LEU A 11 5.45 9.16 -1.79
CA LEU A 11 6.41 9.73 -2.74
C LEU A 11 5.79 10.86 -3.56
N GLY A 12 4.49 10.80 -3.84
CA GLY A 12 3.79 11.82 -4.62
C GLY A 12 2.47 11.32 -5.17
N SER A 13 1.74 12.22 -5.83
CA SER A 13 0.50 11.93 -6.53
C SER A 13 0.27 12.92 -7.68
N GLY A 14 -0.63 12.58 -8.59
CA GLY A 14 -1.02 13.45 -9.68
C GLY A 14 -2.29 12.98 -10.37
N GLU A 15 -2.88 13.86 -11.16
CA GLU A 15 -4.00 13.55 -12.05
C GLU A 15 -3.50 12.92 -13.35
N GLY A 16 -4.39 12.20 -14.03
CA GLY A 16 -4.08 11.45 -15.24
C GLY A 16 -3.42 10.10 -14.97
N LYS A 17 -2.98 9.46 -16.06
CA LYS A 17 -2.17 8.24 -15.98
C LYS A 17 -0.76 8.61 -15.50
N PHE A 18 -0.12 7.72 -14.76
CA PHE A 18 1.28 7.89 -14.41
C PHE A 18 2.14 7.97 -15.69
N PRO A 19 3.03 8.97 -15.84
CA PRO A 19 3.66 9.27 -17.14
C PRO A 19 4.85 8.37 -17.51
N TYR A 20 5.25 7.43 -16.66
CA TYR A 20 6.40 6.54 -16.87
C TYR A 20 6.00 5.07 -16.70
N ALA A 21 6.81 4.15 -17.21
CA ALA A 21 6.57 2.72 -17.04
C ALA A 21 6.80 2.26 -15.58
N SER A 22 7.69 2.92 -14.85
CA SER A 22 7.97 2.62 -13.44
C SER A 22 8.39 3.85 -12.63
N ILE A 23 8.36 3.73 -11.30
CA ILE A 23 8.91 4.75 -10.39
C ILE A 23 10.41 4.94 -10.64
N LYS A 24 11.15 3.87 -10.99
CA LYS A 24 12.57 3.95 -11.30
C LYS A 24 12.82 4.81 -12.53
N ASP A 25 12.09 4.59 -13.61
CA ASP A 25 12.26 5.37 -14.85
C ASP A 25 11.93 6.85 -14.63
N ALA A 26 10.90 7.14 -13.81
CA ALA A 26 10.57 8.52 -13.43
C ALA A 26 11.70 9.20 -12.65
N VAL A 27 12.30 8.48 -11.68
CA VAL A 27 13.43 8.99 -10.89
C VAL A 27 14.66 9.22 -11.77
N ASP A 28 15.00 8.25 -12.64
CA ASP A 28 16.14 8.34 -13.54
C ASP A 28 16.00 9.51 -14.54
N ALA A 29 14.77 9.77 -15.00
CA ALA A 29 14.45 10.92 -15.86
C ALA A 29 14.36 12.26 -15.11
N GLY A 30 14.57 12.28 -13.79
CA GLY A 30 14.52 13.50 -12.97
C GLY A 30 13.11 14.07 -12.77
N TYR A 31 12.07 13.23 -12.90
CA TYR A 31 10.67 13.64 -12.75
C TYR A 31 10.40 14.22 -11.34
N LYS A 32 9.88 15.45 -11.30
CA LYS A 32 9.63 16.17 -10.04
C LYS A 32 8.40 15.70 -9.27
N GLY A 33 7.54 14.87 -9.87
CA GLY A 33 6.36 14.33 -9.19
C GLY A 33 6.66 13.22 -8.18
N ILE A 34 7.90 12.76 -8.08
CA ILE A 34 8.33 11.74 -7.12
C ILE A 34 9.39 12.31 -6.18
N ASN A 35 9.07 12.40 -4.89
CA ASN A 35 10.00 12.79 -3.84
C ASN A 35 10.72 11.59 -3.24
N MET A 36 12.00 11.41 -3.60
CA MET A 36 12.86 10.38 -3.00
C MET A 36 13.64 10.86 -1.77
N LYS A 37 13.65 12.18 -1.48
CA LYS A 37 14.43 12.80 -0.40
C LYS A 37 13.51 13.21 0.76
N ASN A 38 13.54 12.42 1.84
CA ASN A 38 12.72 12.62 3.03
C ASN A 38 11.20 12.81 2.75
N PRO A 39 10.55 11.88 2.02
CA PRO A 39 9.09 11.92 1.85
C PRO A 39 8.35 11.69 3.18
N PRO A 40 7.10 12.17 3.32
CA PRO A 40 6.28 11.91 4.50
C PRO A 40 6.09 10.41 4.78
N LEU A 41 6.23 10.00 6.03
CA LEU A 41 6.02 8.62 6.49
C LEU A 41 4.69 8.51 7.25
N ARG A 42 3.72 7.79 6.70
CA ARG A 42 2.34 7.67 7.22
C ARG A 42 1.68 6.36 6.78
N ASP A 43 0.51 6.07 7.30
CA ASP A 43 -0.33 4.88 7.00
C ASP A 43 -1.48 5.22 6.04
N ASP A 44 -1.97 6.47 6.07
CA ASP A 44 -3.01 6.98 5.19
C ASP A 44 -2.52 7.94 4.10
N PHE A 45 -3.04 7.76 2.89
CA PHE A 45 -2.68 8.49 1.68
C PHE A 45 -3.95 8.96 0.95
N VAL A 46 -4.07 10.27 0.76
CA VAL A 46 -5.13 10.85 -0.06
C VAL A 46 -4.75 10.71 -1.53
N THR A 47 -5.59 10.05 -2.31
CA THR A 47 -5.50 10.04 -3.78
C THR A 47 -6.17 11.30 -4.33
N PRO A 48 -5.66 11.91 -5.42
CA PRO A 48 -6.36 13.00 -6.08
C PRO A 48 -7.77 12.58 -6.49
N VAL A 49 -8.70 13.54 -6.49
CA VAL A 49 -10.04 13.30 -7.03
C VAL A 49 -9.90 13.16 -8.54
N ALA A 50 -10.15 11.95 -9.06
CA ALA A 50 -10.02 11.67 -10.49
C ALA A 50 -11.25 12.18 -11.27
N ILE A 51 -11.53 13.49 -11.24
CA ILE A 51 -12.67 14.09 -11.95
C ILE A 51 -12.61 13.78 -13.46
N THR A 52 -11.40 13.67 -14.01
CA THR A 52 -11.12 13.38 -15.43
C THR A 52 -10.84 11.89 -15.71
N GLY A 53 -10.99 11.00 -14.72
CA GLY A 53 -11.01 9.55 -14.87
C GLY A 53 -9.79 8.78 -14.37
N ASN A 54 -8.58 9.33 -14.45
CA ASN A 54 -7.37 8.68 -13.93
C ASN A 54 -6.65 9.57 -12.92
N ALA A 55 -6.09 8.98 -11.89
CA ALA A 55 -5.15 9.61 -10.97
C ALA A 55 -4.16 8.55 -10.48
N TRP A 56 -3.01 8.99 -9.98
CA TRP A 56 -2.01 8.10 -9.43
C TRP A 56 -1.52 8.61 -8.07
N ALA A 57 -1.09 7.67 -7.23
CA ALA A 57 -0.40 7.91 -5.98
C ALA A 57 0.75 6.90 -5.86
N ALA A 58 1.93 7.37 -5.49
CA ALA A 58 3.12 6.55 -5.34
C ALA A 58 3.46 6.40 -3.86
N VAL A 59 3.48 5.15 -3.37
CA VAL A 59 3.89 4.81 -2.00
C VAL A 59 5.06 3.85 -2.04
N ARG A 60 5.98 3.98 -1.08
CA ARG A 60 7.10 3.06 -0.86
C ARG A 60 7.04 2.56 0.56
N PHE A 61 7.18 1.26 0.78
CA PHE A 61 7.25 0.67 2.10
C PHE A 61 8.39 -0.36 2.16
N ARG A 62 8.75 -0.78 3.36
CA ARG A 62 9.66 -1.90 3.59
C ARG A 62 8.84 -3.08 4.08
N ALA A 63 8.91 -4.22 3.38
CA ALA A 63 8.24 -5.44 3.80
C ALA A 63 9.02 -6.12 4.94
N VAL A 64 8.80 -5.63 6.17
CA VAL A 64 9.51 -6.08 7.39
C VAL A 64 8.58 -6.68 8.44
N ASP A 65 7.28 -6.69 8.19
CA ASP A 65 6.24 -7.24 9.07
C ASP A 65 5.52 -8.38 8.32
N PRO A 66 5.96 -9.64 8.47
CA PRO A 66 5.46 -10.74 7.66
C PRO A 66 3.97 -11.01 7.93
N GLY A 67 3.19 -11.07 6.86
CA GLY A 67 1.76 -11.36 6.96
C GLY A 67 0.94 -10.88 5.76
N PRO A 68 -0.36 -11.20 5.76
CA PRO A 68 -1.31 -10.61 4.84
C PRO A 68 -1.63 -9.17 5.28
N ILE A 69 -1.11 -8.19 4.55
CA ILE A 69 -1.26 -6.76 4.85
C ILE A 69 -2.20 -6.12 3.85
N ILE A 70 -3.32 -5.57 4.31
CA ILE A 70 -4.28 -4.93 3.41
C ILE A 70 -3.87 -3.48 3.08
N LEU A 71 -4.06 -3.12 1.82
CA LEU A 71 -4.03 -1.75 1.30
C LEU A 71 -5.40 -1.46 0.71
N HIS A 72 -6.14 -0.51 1.27
CA HIS A 72 -7.54 -0.29 0.88
C HIS A 72 -7.96 1.18 0.90
N CYS A 73 -9.13 1.48 0.34
CA CYS A 73 -9.76 2.79 0.56
C CYS A 73 -10.28 2.88 2.00
N HIS A 74 -10.05 3.99 2.70
CA HIS A 74 -10.52 4.20 4.07
C HIS A 74 -11.95 4.80 4.13
N ILE A 75 -12.71 4.66 3.03
CA ILE A 75 -14.15 4.94 2.99
C ILE A 75 -14.83 3.58 3.06
N ASP A 76 -15.61 3.34 4.12
CA ASP A 76 -16.16 2.01 4.43
C ASP A 76 -16.95 1.41 3.26
N ALA A 77 -17.77 2.22 2.58
CA ALA A 77 -18.53 1.77 1.41
C ALA A 77 -17.64 1.32 0.24
N HIS A 78 -16.46 1.94 0.05
CA HIS A 78 -15.52 1.54 -1.00
C HIS A 78 -14.77 0.26 -0.62
N LEU A 79 -14.38 0.12 0.66
CA LEU A 79 -13.78 -1.11 1.17
C LEU A 79 -14.77 -2.28 1.04
N ALA A 80 -16.00 -2.09 1.53
CA ALA A 80 -17.05 -3.12 1.51
C ALA A 80 -17.42 -3.58 0.10
N THR A 81 -17.26 -2.73 -0.91
CA THR A 81 -17.50 -3.06 -2.32
C THR A 81 -16.26 -3.58 -3.06
N GLY A 82 -15.13 -3.76 -2.37
CA GLY A 82 -13.97 -4.48 -2.88
C GLY A 82 -12.75 -3.63 -3.26
N MET A 83 -12.70 -2.35 -2.88
CA MET A 83 -11.52 -1.50 -3.11
C MET A 83 -10.39 -1.81 -2.10
N VAL A 84 -9.84 -3.02 -2.21
CA VAL A 84 -8.79 -3.58 -1.34
C VAL A 84 -7.84 -4.47 -2.14
N ILE A 85 -6.57 -4.43 -1.78
CA ILE A 85 -5.54 -5.39 -2.19
C ILE A 85 -4.95 -6.01 -0.92
N VAL A 86 -4.63 -7.31 -0.98
CA VAL A 86 -3.88 -8.00 0.07
C VAL A 86 -2.42 -8.16 -0.41
N LEU A 87 -1.49 -7.55 0.31
CA LEU A 87 -0.06 -7.72 0.10
C LEU A 87 0.41 -8.86 1.00
N LEU A 88 0.86 -9.96 0.42
CA LEU A 88 1.48 -11.04 1.20
C LEU A 88 2.96 -10.72 1.43
N GLU A 89 3.25 -9.99 2.51
CA GLU A 89 4.60 -9.55 2.85
C GLU A 89 5.37 -10.68 3.56
N GLY A 90 6.60 -10.98 3.12
CA GLY A 90 7.48 -11.95 3.79
C GLY A 90 6.89 -13.37 3.91
N ALA A 91 6.19 -13.85 2.88
CA ALA A 91 5.49 -15.13 2.88
C ALA A 91 6.37 -16.31 3.35
N GLU A 92 7.65 -16.30 3.01
CA GLU A 92 8.64 -17.29 3.40
C GLU A 92 8.85 -17.41 4.92
N LYS A 93 8.47 -16.38 5.68
CA LYS A 93 8.56 -16.36 7.15
C LYS A 93 7.29 -16.86 7.84
N LEU A 94 6.20 -17.03 7.09
CA LEU A 94 4.91 -17.54 7.60
C LEU A 94 4.95 -19.08 7.71
N THR A 95 5.72 -19.57 8.68
CA THR A 95 5.82 -21.02 8.97
C THR A 95 4.69 -21.51 9.89
N ASN A 96 4.54 -22.83 10.05
CA ASN A 96 3.50 -23.42 10.92
C ASN A 96 3.56 -22.94 12.37
N GLY A 97 4.73 -22.52 12.86
CA GLY A 97 4.89 -21.96 14.21
C GLY A 97 4.62 -20.46 14.30
N TYR A 98 4.40 -19.78 13.16
CA TYR A 98 4.21 -18.33 13.11
C TYR A 98 2.79 -17.92 13.54
N VAL A 99 1.79 -18.74 13.22
CA VAL A 99 0.39 -18.48 13.58
C VAL A 99 0.14 -19.03 14.99
N PRO A 100 -0.27 -18.19 15.96
CA PRO A 100 -0.61 -18.68 17.28
C PRO A 100 -1.64 -19.81 17.25
N ASN A 101 -1.45 -20.86 18.05
CA ASN A 101 -2.28 -22.06 18.06
C ASN A 101 -3.79 -21.78 18.22
N TYR A 102 -4.16 -20.70 18.92
CA TYR A 102 -5.56 -20.32 19.11
C TYR A 102 -6.28 -19.89 17.81
N TYR A 103 -5.54 -19.46 16.78
CA TYR A 103 -6.11 -19.22 15.45
C TYR A 103 -6.27 -20.51 14.63
N LEU A 104 -5.61 -21.60 15.03
CA LEU A 104 -5.61 -22.89 14.33
C LEU A 104 -6.60 -23.88 14.96
N SER A 105 -6.91 -23.74 16.25
CA SER A 105 -7.89 -24.59 16.93
C SER A 105 -9.32 -24.24 16.48
N LYS A 106 -10.02 -25.23 15.93
CA LYS A 106 -11.42 -25.10 15.43
C LYS A 106 -12.45 -24.74 16.51
N ASN A 107 -12.11 -24.87 17.78
CA ASN A 107 -13.01 -24.58 18.90
C ASN A 107 -12.66 -23.22 19.50
N LYS A 108 -13.18 -22.15 18.88
CA LYS A 108 -13.38 -20.88 19.58
C LYS A 108 -14.55 -21.07 20.58
N PRO A 109 -14.58 -20.35 21.71
CA PRO A 109 -15.74 -20.39 22.61
C PRO A 109 -17.06 -20.07 21.89
#